data_AF-A0A4R2N157-F1
#
_entry.id   AF-A0A4R2N157-F1
#
_cell.length_a   1.000
_cell.length_b   1.000
_cell.length_c   1.000
_cell.angle_alpha   90.00
_cell.angle_beta   90.00
_cell.angle_gamma   90.00
#
_symmetry.space_group_name_H-M   'P 1'
#
loop_
_entity.id
_entity.type
_entity.pdbx_description
1 polymer ?
#
loop_
_entity_poly.entity_id
_entity_poly.type
_entity_poly.pdbx_seq_one_letter_code
_entity_poly.pdbx_strand_id
1 'polypeptide(L)'
;MYYPAIFTNALEGGYVVTFPDIPEAITQGNTFEEAIEMAEDVLLSCVEIYFSEDRKFPQNRALLENETAVSLPESVYLKILLHNTMIEQSISKVQLARLTNIRPPEIQRILTPTHNTKIDTIGRVFHTLGKQLQITII
;
A
#
# COMPACT_ATOMS: atom_id res chain seq x y z
N MET A 1 -7.38 0.44 -6.33
CA MET A 1 -7.11 1.75 -5.65
C MET A 1 -6.02 2.48 -6.43
N TYR A 2 -5.72 3.75 -6.16
CA TYR A 2 -4.64 4.46 -6.87
C TYR A 2 -3.83 5.40 -5.98
N TYR A 3 -2.61 5.71 -6.40
CA TYR A 3 -1.77 6.77 -5.86
C TYR A 3 -1.38 7.77 -6.96
N PRO A 4 -1.43 9.09 -6.70
CA PRO A 4 -1.00 10.10 -7.66
C PRO A 4 0.51 10.04 -7.91
N ALA A 5 0.89 10.09 -9.18
CA ALA A 5 2.29 10.18 -9.61
C ALA A 5 2.47 11.25 -10.69
N ILE A 6 3.68 11.77 -10.80
CA ILE A 6 4.07 12.75 -11.81
C ILE A 6 5.03 12.09 -12.79
N PHE A 7 4.69 12.17 -14.08
CA PHE A 7 5.48 11.65 -15.19
C PHE A 7 6.18 12.81 -15.89
N THR A 8 7.52 12.79 -15.89
CA THR A 8 8.33 13.85 -16.51
C THR A 8 9.18 13.26 -17.61
N ASN A 9 9.28 13.91 -18.77
CA ASN A 9 10.19 13.46 -19.83
C ASN A 9 11.64 13.49 -19.34
N ALA A 10 12.36 12.37 -19.50
CA ALA A 10 13.78 12.29 -19.18
C ALA A 10 14.63 12.95 -20.29
N LEU A 11 15.82 13.46 -19.94
CA LEU A 11 16.70 14.13 -20.91
C LEU A 11 17.25 13.18 -21.98
N GLU A 12 17.47 11.93 -21.57
CA GLU A 12 17.94 10.80 -22.36
C GLU A 12 16.82 10.12 -23.18
N GLY A 13 15.57 10.58 -23.03
CA GLY A 13 14.37 9.95 -23.58
C GLY A 13 13.67 9.03 -22.58
N GLY A 14 12.37 8.82 -22.77
CA GLY A 14 11.51 8.10 -21.81
C GLY A 14 10.93 9.01 -20.73
N TYR A 15 10.46 8.40 -19.64
CA TYR A 15 9.74 9.06 -18.56
C TYR A 15 10.34 8.69 -17.21
N VAL A 16 10.59 9.70 -16.37
CA VAL A 16 10.83 9.54 -14.94
C VAL A 16 9.50 9.67 -14.21
N VAL A 17 9.23 8.75 -13.29
CA VAL A 17 8.02 8.75 -12.46
C VAL A 17 8.40 9.01 -11.01
N THR A 18 7.65 9.91 -10.38
CA THR A 18 7.79 10.24 -8.96
C THR A 18 6.43 10.29 -8.28
N PHE A 19 6.38 9.96 -7.00
CA PHE A 19 5.17 10.04 -6.20
C PHE A 19 5.31 11.17 -5.16
N PRO A 20 4.54 12.26 -5.25
CA PRO A 20 4.67 13.39 -4.33
C PRO A 20 4.51 13.01 -2.85
N ASP A 21 3.64 12.05 -2.57
CA ASP A 21 3.35 11.59 -1.20
C ASP A 21 4.30 10.47 -0.73
N ILE A 22 5.06 9.86 -1.64
CA ILE A 22 6.00 8.76 -1.36
C ILE A 22 7.34 9.11 -2.03
N PRO A 23 8.13 10.04 -1.47
CA PRO A 23 9.32 10.58 -2.13
C PRO A 23 10.40 9.53 -2.45
N GLU A 24 10.39 8.40 -1.74
CA GLU A 24 11.31 7.28 -2.00
C GLU A 24 10.92 6.45 -3.24
N ALA A 25 9.68 6.59 -3.75
CA ALA A 25 9.20 5.92 -4.94
C ALA A 25 9.60 6.71 -6.19
N ILE A 26 10.72 6.32 -6.78
CA ILE A 26 11.25 6.91 -8.01
C ILE A 26 11.60 5.78 -8.97
N THR A 27 11.14 5.88 -10.21
CA THR A 27 11.40 4.88 -11.25
C THR A 27 11.38 5.53 -12.63
N GLN A 28 11.64 4.75 -13.69
CA GLN A 28 11.62 5.24 -15.06
C GLN A 28 11.22 4.14 -16.05
N GLY A 29 10.76 4.54 -17.22
CA GLY A 29 10.50 3.65 -18.37
C GLY A 29 10.78 4.35 -19.69
N ASN A 30 11.08 3.59 -20.75
CA ASN A 30 11.40 4.14 -22.06
C ASN A 30 10.16 4.60 -22.83
N THR A 31 9.01 3.99 -22.55
CA THR A 31 7.69 4.44 -23.02
C THR A 31 6.79 4.82 -21.84
N PHE A 32 5.66 5.47 -22.13
CA PHE A 32 4.70 5.82 -21.09
C PHE A 32 4.09 4.56 -20.45
N GLU A 33 3.81 3.53 -21.25
CA GLU A 33 3.27 2.24 -20.79
C GLU A 33 4.27 1.52 -19.88
N GLU A 34 5.55 1.43 -20.29
CA GLU A 34 6.61 0.85 -19.46
C GLU A 34 6.76 1.65 -18.16
N ALA A 35 6.71 2.98 -18.22
CA ALA A 35 6.81 3.82 -17.03
C ALA A 35 5.63 3.60 -16.06
N ILE A 36 4.43 3.28 -16.54
CA ILE A 36 3.28 2.91 -15.71
C ILE A 36 3.52 1.57 -15.02
N GLU A 37 3.95 0.53 -15.75
CA GLU A 37 4.25 -0.78 -15.17
C GLU A 37 5.33 -0.66 -14.08
N MET A 38 6.40 0.08 -14.38
CA MET A 38 7.47 0.36 -13.44
C MET A 38 7.00 1.17 -12.22
N ALA A 39 6.02 2.06 -12.40
CA ALA A 39 5.42 2.85 -11.32
C ALA A 39 4.57 1.99 -10.37
N GLU A 40 3.81 1.02 -10.91
CA GLU A 40 3.04 0.07 -10.10
C GLU A 40 3.97 -0.82 -9.26
N ASP A 41 5.05 -1.30 -9.87
CA ASP A 41 6.05 -2.14 -9.20
C ASP A 41 6.83 -1.40 -8.09
N VAL A 42 7.28 -0.17 -8.36
CA VAL A 42 8.00 0.62 -7.34
C VAL A 42 7.06 1.01 -6.19
N LEU A 43 5.79 1.28 -6.48
CA LEU A 43 4.80 1.59 -5.46
C LEU A 43 4.62 0.41 -4.50
N LEU A 44 4.49 -0.81 -5.02
CA LEU A 44 4.39 -2.03 -4.21
C LEU A 44 5.66 -2.25 -3.37
N SER A 45 6.84 -2.03 -3.95
CA SER A 45 8.13 -2.12 -3.26
C SER A 45 8.20 -1.14 -2.09
N CYS A 46 7.74 0.10 -2.26
CA CYS A 46 7.67 1.08 -1.20
C CYS A 46 6.71 0.66 -0.08
N VAL A 47 5.57 0.04 -0.39
CA VAL A 47 4.67 -0.51 0.64
C VAL A 47 5.40 -1.54 1.51
N GLU A 48 6.17 -2.45 0.90
CA GLU A 48 6.96 -3.45 1.63
C GLU A 48 8.02 -2.81 2.55
N ILE A 49 8.72 -1.78 2.06
CA ILE A 49 9.71 -1.04 2.85
C ILE A 49 9.06 -0.38 4.05
N TYR A 50 7.99 0.39 3.85
CA TYR A 50 7.28 1.08 4.95
C TYR A 50 6.75 0.09 6.00
N PHE A 51 6.29 -1.08 5.58
CA PHE A 51 5.84 -2.14 6.49
C PHE A 51 6.98 -2.77 7.28
N SER A 52 8.15 -2.93 6.66
CA SER A 52 9.34 -3.46 7.33
C SER A 52 9.92 -2.50 8.37
N GLU A 53 9.76 -1.19 8.14
CA GLU A 53 10.21 -0.12 9.03
C GLU A 53 9.15 0.29 10.07
N ASP A 54 8.01 -0.40 10.12
CA ASP A 54 6.86 -0.06 10.96
C ASP A 54 6.44 1.43 10.83
N ARG A 55 6.56 1.98 9.62
CA ARG A 55 6.17 3.35 9.24
C ARG A 55 4.76 3.38 8.67
N LYS A 56 4.02 4.45 8.98
CA LYS A 56 2.69 4.69 8.42
C LYS A 56 2.83 4.98 6.92
N PHE A 57 2.11 4.22 6.09
CA PHE A 57 2.08 4.47 4.65
C PHE A 57 1.13 5.63 4.33
N PRO A 58 1.46 6.54 3.40
CA PRO A 58 0.59 7.66 3.03
C PRO A 58 -0.81 7.20 2.63
N GLN A 59 -1.84 7.98 3.02
CA GLN A 59 -3.21 7.71 2.58
C GLN A 59 -3.37 8.13 1.11
N ASN A 60 -4.20 7.43 0.36
CA ASN A 60 -4.54 7.88 -0.98
C ASN A 60 -5.33 9.19 -0.92
N ARG A 61 -5.21 9.99 -1.97
CA ARG A 61 -5.93 11.26 -2.11
C ARG A 61 -6.40 11.45 -3.55
N ALA A 62 -7.26 12.44 -3.76
CA ALA A 62 -7.70 12.84 -5.09
C ALA A 62 -6.51 13.30 -5.95
N LEU A 63 -6.61 13.03 -7.26
CA LEU A 63 -5.68 13.51 -8.27
C LEU A 63 -5.75 15.03 -8.44
N LEU A 64 -4.60 15.63 -8.68
CA LEU A 64 -4.46 17.01 -9.15
C LEU A 64 -4.28 17.05 -10.68
N GLU A 65 -4.41 18.23 -11.27
CA GLU A 65 -4.46 18.45 -12.74
C GLU A 65 -3.25 17.88 -13.52
N ASN A 66 -2.09 17.73 -12.87
CA ASN A 66 -0.85 17.24 -13.49
C ASN A 66 -0.40 15.87 -12.97
N GLU A 67 -1.30 15.12 -12.34
CA GLU A 67 -1.00 13.82 -11.76
C GLU A 67 -1.69 12.70 -12.53
N THR A 68 -0.98 11.58 -12.67
CA THR A 68 -1.49 10.34 -13.23
C THR A 68 -1.80 9.38 -12.09
N ALA A 69 -2.96 8.73 -12.13
CA ALA A 69 -3.28 7.64 -11.20
C ALA A 69 -2.48 6.40 -11.55
N VAL A 70 -1.64 5.94 -10.61
CA VAL A 70 -0.98 4.64 -10.68
C VAL A 70 -1.76 3.65 -9.84
N SER A 71 -2.08 2.50 -10.43
CA SER A 71 -2.93 1.49 -9.78
C SER A 71 -2.23 0.85 -8.59
N LEU A 72 -3.02 0.51 -7.58
CA LEU A 72 -2.62 -0.35 -6.48
C LEU A 72 -3.72 -1.38 -6.22
N PRO A 73 -3.40 -2.69 -6.15
CA PRO A 73 -4.39 -3.72 -5.87
C PRO A 73 -5.15 -3.47 -4.56
N GLU A 74 -6.46 -3.70 -4.57
CA GLU A 74 -7.33 -3.50 -3.40
C GLU A 74 -6.88 -4.36 -2.21
N SER A 75 -6.38 -5.57 -2.48
CA SER A 75 -5.85 -6.48 -1.45
C SER A 75 -4.64 -5.90 -0.72
N VAL A 76 -3.76 -5.18 -1.44
CA VAL A 76 -2.61 -4.48 -0.85
C VAL A 76 -3.10 -3.26 -0.07
N TYR A 77 -4.02 -2.48 -0.64
CA TYR A 77 -4.57 -1.31 0.04
C TYR A 77 -5.29 -1.66 1.36
N LEU A 78 -6.03 -2.78 1.41
CA LEU A 78 -6.62 -3.28 2.65
C LEU A 78 -5.57 -3.54 3.74
N LYS A 79 -4.39 -4.02 3.36
CA LYS A 79 -3.27 -4.25 4.28
C LYS A 79 -2.61 -2.94 4.69
N ILE A 80 -2.54 -1.93 3.82
CA ILE A 80 -2.10 -0.58 4.18
C ILE A 80 -3.00 -0.01 5.27
N LEU A 81 -4.33 -0.12 5.10
CA LEU A 81 -5.29 0.32 6.12
C LEU A 81 -5.10 -0.40 7.45
N LEU A 82 -4.85 -1.71 7.41
CA LEU A 82 -4.61 -2.52 8.61
C LEU A 82 -3.32 -2.09 9.31
N HIS A 83 -2.22 -1.98 8.56
CA HIS A 83 -0.92 -1.56 9.07
C HIS A 83 -0.98 -0.15 9.69
N ASN A 84 -1.59 0.80 8.98
CA ASN A 84 -1.79 2.16 9.49
C ASN A 84 -2.63 2.17 10.77
N THR A 85 -3.70 1.36 10.84
CA THR A 85 -4.53 1.22 12.05
C THR A 85 -3.70 0.68 13.22
N MET A 86 -2.83 -0.31 12.99
CA MET A 86 -1.95 -0.84 14.02
C MET A 86 -0.99 0.23 14.56
N ILE A 87 -0.38 1.01 13.67
CA ILE A 87 0.54 2.09 14.05
C ILE A 87 -0.21 3.16 14.87
N GLU A 88 -1.38 3.61 14.40
CA GLU A 88 -2.19 4.62 15.10
C GLU A 88 -2.61 4.17 16.50
N GLN A 89 -2.85 2.87 16.69
CA GLN A 89 -3.22 2.29 17.99
C GLN A 89 -2.02 1.79 18.80
N SER A 90 -0.78 1.97 18.31
CA SER A 90 0.44 1.42 18.94
C SER A 90 0.38 -0.11 19.19
N ILE A 91 -0.20 -0.87 18.26
CA ILE A 91 -0.35 -2.32 18.37
C ILE A 91 0.77 -3.03 17.61
N SER A 92 1.61 -3.77 18.35
CA SER A 92 2.64 -4.63 17.76
C SER A 92 2.05 -5.90 17.14
N LYS A 93 2.82 -6.55 16.26
CA LYS A 93 2.49 -7.86 15.65
C LYS A 93 2.24 -8.94 16.72
N VAL A 94 2.97 -8.89 17.84
CA VAL A 94 2.80 -9.81 18.98
C VAL A 94 1.48 -9.57 19.71
N GLN A 95 1.14 -8.30 19.96
CA GLN A 95 -0.16 -7.96 20.55
C GLN A 95 -1.30 -8.35 19.63
N LEU A 96 -1.18 -8.11 18.32
CA LEU A 96 -2.19 -8.51 17.35
C LEU A 96 -2.44 -10.03 17.37
N ALA A 97 -1.37 -10.83 17.42
CA ALA A 97 -1.46 -12.29 17.53
C ALA A 97 -2.26 -12.71 18.78
N ARG A 98 -2.00 -12.07 19.93
CA ARG A 98 -2.71 -12.33 21.18
C ARG A 98 -4.18 -11.92 21.12
N LEU A 99 -4.47 -10.74 20.59
CA LEU A 99 -5.84 -10.20 20.50
C LEU A 99 -6.72 -11.00 19.55
N THR A 100 -6.15 -11.47 18.44
CA THR A 100 -6.89 -12.20 17.39
C THR A 100 -6.90 -13.72 17.60
N ASN A 101 -6.09 -14.23 18.53
CA ASN A 101 -5.81 -15.66 18.71
C ASN A 101 -5.28 -16.32 17.42
N ILE A 102 -4.54 -15.57 16.60
CA ILE A 102 -3.91 -16.05 15.37
C ILE A 102 -2.42 -16.30 15.63
N ARG A 103 -1.88 -17.41 15.11
CA ARG A 103 -0.47 -17.77 15.30
C ARG A 103 0.46 -16.73 14.67
N PRO A 104 1.62 -16.42 15.27
CA PRO A 104 2.54 -15.39 14.74
C PRO A 104 2.94 -15.54 13.27
N PRO A 105 3.22 -16.75 12.73
CA PRO A 105 3.52 -16.90 11.30
C PRO A 105 2.35 -16.52 10.39
N GLU A 106 1.10 -16.74 10.82
CA GLU A 106 -0.07 -16.32 10.06
C GLU A 106 -0.30 -14.81 10.15
N ILE A 107 -0.04 -14.19 11.31
CA ILE A 107 -0.03 -12.72 11.43
C ILE A 107 0.97 -12.11 10.46
N GLN A 108 2.18 -12.66 10.37
CA GLN A 108 3.18 -12.19 9.42
C GLN A 108 2.64 -12.26 7.97
N ARG A 109 2.00 -13.36 7.57
CA ARG A 109 1.38 -13.50 6.24
C ARG A 109 0.23 -12.51 6.00
N ILE A 110 -0.59 -12.27 7.01
CA ILE A 110 -1.69 -11.28 6.93
C ILE A 110 -1.12 -9.88 6.67
N LEU A 111 0.00 -9.55 7.31
CA LEU A 111 0.64 -8.25 7.20
C LEU A 111 1.59 -8.11 5.99
N THR A 112 2.09 -9.20 5.41
CA THR A 112 2.91 -9.12 4.18
C THR A 112 2.05 -8.61 3.02
N PRO A 113 2.39 -7.46 2.37
CA PRO A 113 1.57 -6.84 1.33
C PRO A 113 1.20 -7.79 0.18
N THR A 114 2.18 -8.53 -0.32
CA THR A 114 2.09 -9.41 -1.50
C THR A 114 1.52 -10.80 -1.21
N HIS A 115 1.32 -11.16 0.05
CA HIS A 115 0.78 -12.48 0.39
C HIS A 115 -0.73 -12.52 0.18
N ASN A 116 -1.26 -13.56 -0.47
CA ASN A 116 -2.71 -13.72 -0.63
C ASN A 116 -3.40 -13.97 0.73
N THR A 117 -4.34 -13.09 1.09
CA THR A 117 -5.09 -13.20 2.35
C THR A 117 -6.56 -12.98 2.06
N LYS A 118 -7.42 -13.91 2.52
CA LYS A 118 -8.87 -13.77 2.35
C LYS A 118 -9.38 -12.50 3.01
N ILE A 119 -10.25 -11.76 2.33
CA ILE A 119 -10.85 -10.52 2.85
C ILE A 119 -11.53 -10.74 4.21
N ASP A 120 -12.23 -11.86 4.41
CA ASP A 120 -12.86 -12.20 5.69
C ASP A 120 -11.86 -12.31 6.84
N THR A 121 -10.64 -12.77 6.57
CA THR A 121 -9.58 -12.83 7.58
C THR A 121 -9.15 -11.43 7.98
N ILE A 122 -8.94 -10.53 7.01
CA ILE A 122 -8.60 -9.12 7.28
C ILE A 122 -9.77 -8.45 8.02
N GLY A 123 -11.02 -8.71 7.62
CA GLY A 123 -12.21 -8.19 8.28
C GLY A 123 -12.32 -8.61 9.76
N ARG A 124 -12.04 -9.87 10.10
CA ARG A 124 -11.98 -10.32 11.50
C ARG A 124 -10.89 -9.61 12.29
N VAL A 125 -9.72 -9.39 11.68
CA VAL A 125 -8.63 -8.64 12.33
C VAL A 125 -9.06 -7.20 12.61
N PHE A 126 -9.65 -6.50 11.64
CA PHE A 126 -10.20 -5.16 11.86
C PHE A 126 -11.24 -5.12 12.98
N HIS A 127 -12.13 -6.12 13.02
CA HIS A 127 -13.14 -6.22 14.08
C HIS A 127 -12.51 -6.32 15.47
N THR A 128 -11.46 -7.12 15.64
CA THR A 128 -10.68 -7.19 16.89
C THR A 128 -10.02 -5.86 17.25
N LEU A 129 -9.66 -5.04 16.27
CA LEU A 129 -9.12 -3.68 16.44
C LEU A 129 -10.21 -2.60 16.62
N GLY A 130 -11.47 -3.00 16.81
CA GLY A 130 -12.59 -2.08 16.99
C GLY A 130 -12.98 -1.30 15.73
N LYS A 131 -12.59 -1.80 14.54
CA LYS A 131 -12.92 -1.21 13.23
C LYS A 131 -13.89 -2.12 12.48
N GLN A 132 -14.65 -1.53 11.56
CA GLN A 132 -15.52 -2.27 10.64
C GLN A 132 -15.04 -2.08 9.21
N LEU A 133 -14.92 -3.18 8.48
CA LEU A 133 -14.64 -3.15 7.05
C LEU A 133 -15.95 -2.99 6.29
N GLN A 134 -16.06 -1.94 5.47
CA GLN A 134 -17.19 -1.69 4.58
C GLN A 134 -16.72 -1.70 3.13
N ILE A 135 -17.56 -2.22 2.23
CA ILE A 135 -17.29 -2.30 0.80
C ILE A 135 -18.39 -1.51 0.09
N THR A 136 -17.97 -0.61 -0.79
CA THR A 136 -18.86 0.22 -1.60
C THR A 136 -18.43 0.10 -3.06
N ILE A 137 -19.40 0.09 -3.97
CA ILE A 137 -19.18 0.20 -5.42
C ILE A 137 -19.47 1.65 -5.79
N ILE A 138 -18.52 2.29 -6.46
CA ILE A 138 -18.59 3.69 -6.92
C ILE A 138 -18.70 3.76 -8.43
#